data_AF-A0A9W9WPQ0-F1
#
_entry.id   AF-A0A9W9WPQ0-F1
#
_cell.length_a   1.000
_cell.length_b   1.000
_cell.length_c   1.000
_cell.angle_alpha   90.00
_cell.angle_beta   90.00
_cell.angle_gamma   90.00
#
_symmetry.space_group_name_H-M   'P 1'
#
loop_
_entity.id
_entity.type
_entity.pdbx_description
1 polymer ?
#
loop_
_entity_poly.entity_id
_entity_poly.type
_entity_poly.pdbx_seq_one_letter_code
_entity_poly.pdbx_strand_id
1 'polypeptide(L)'
;MKAGVDFASILLLLLAVLVVARPNNGPVETTTSTNSYHPSSPTFPVPSLPYEMIIEKAPACVYSHGIAYMDATTENIDHLSKVSETSCNVDAGNCHRLSYANLSGIFLCNYSLERISTNCGSLVPLATKVQQTCQIDNFYTFGIIGGSSQNASDSIDFHLVVAGESMGYPIE
;
A
#
# COMPACT_ATOMS: atom_id res chain seq x y z
N MET A 1 -18.77 63.40 -12.84
CA MET A 1 -19.22 62.54 -13.96
C MET A 1 -19.64 61.21 -13.35
N LYS A 2 -20.94 60.88 -13.39
CA LYS A 2 -21.50 59.64 -12.82
C LYS A 2 -21.53 58.60 -13.95
N ALA A 3 -20.73 57.55 -13.85
CA ALA A 3 -20.80 56.42 -14.77
C ALA A 3 -22.07 55.62 -14.45
N GLY A 4 -23.08 55.72 -15.32
CA GLY A 4 -24.25 54.86 -15.27
C GLY A 4 -23.88 53.52 -15.89
N VAL A 5 -23.89 52.46 -15.07
CA VAL A 5 -23.83 51.09 -15.58
C VAL A 5 -25.18 50.81 -16.23
N ASP A 6 -25.18 50.65 -17.55
CA ASP A 6 -26.38 50.33 -18.32
C ASP A 6 -26.86 48.92 -17.94
N PHE A 7 -28.14 48.81 -17.58
CA PHE A 7 -28.80 47.57 -17.18
C PHE A 7 -28.66 46.48 -18.25
N ALA A 8 -28.57 46.87 -19.53
CA ALA A 8 -28.32 45.96 -20.65
C ALA A 8 -26.95 45.25 -20.55
N SER A 9 -25.93 45.94 -20.00
CA SER A 9 -24.58 45.37 -19.83
C SER A 9 -24.53 44.34 -18.70
N ILE A 10 -25.31 44.54 -17.64
CA ILE A 10 -25.43 43.58 -16.52
C ILE A 10 -26.17 42.33 -16.99
N LEU A 11 -27.23 42.49 -17.79
CA LEU A 11 -28.00 41.37 -18.31
C LEU A 11 -27.18 40.49 -19.29
N LEU A 12 -26.34 41.10 -20.13
CA LEU A 12 -25.41 40.37 -21.00
C LEU A 12 -24.35 39.58 -20.22
N LEU A 13 -23.82 40.15 -19.13
CA LEU A 13 -22.88 39.44 -18.23
C LEU A 13 -23.54 38.24 -17.53
N LEU A 14 -24.79 38.38 -17.07
CA LEU A 14 -25.53 37.28 -16.45
C LEU A 14 -25.86 36.14 -17.43
N LEU A 15 -26.22 36.47 -18.67
CA LEU A 15 -26.45 35.47 -19.72
C LEU A 15 -25.16 34.73 -20.10
N ALA A 16 -24.01 35.43 -20.14
CA ALA A 16 -22.71 34.79 -20.40
C ALA A 16 -22.33 33.77 -19.29
N VAL A 17 -22.62 34.08 -18.02
CA VAL A 17 -22.38 33.15 -16.90
C VAL A 17 -23.32 31.93 -16.99
N LEU A 18 -24.58 32.13 -17.40
CA LEU A 18 -25.55 31.03 -17.54
C LEU A 18 -25.27 30.10 -18.72
N VAL A 19 -24.63 30.58 -19.80
CA VAL A 19 -24.22 29.72 -20.93
C VAL A 19 -23.02 28.85 -20.56
N VAL A 20 -22.14 29.30 -19.66
CA VAL A 20 -20.99 28.51 -19.18
C VAL A 20 -21.38 27.51 -18.07
N ALA A 21 -22.48 27.77 -17.35
CA ALA A 21 -22.97 26.92 -16.27
C ALA A 21 -24.14 26.00 -16.68
N ARG A 22 -24.08 25.35 -17.85
CA ARG A 22 -24.98 24.21 -18.12
C ARG A 22 -24.49 23.00 -17.30
N PRO A 23 -25.27 22.49 -16.34
CA PRO A 23 -25.03 21.14 -15.83
C PRO A 23 -25.37 20.18 -16.97
N ASN A 24 -24.34 19.50 -17.50
CA ASN A 24 -24.54 18.33 -18.34
C ASN A 24 -25.16 17.22 -17.46
N ASN A 25 -26.48 17.26 -17.29
CA ASN A 25 -27.25 16.10 -16.85
C ASN A 25 -27.36 15.13 -18.04
N GLY A 26 -26.23 14.54 -18.41
CA GLY A 26 -26.23 13.23 -19.06
C GLY A 26 -26.48 12.17 -17.99
N PRO A 27 -27.08 11.02 -18.33
CA PRO A 27 -27.13 9.91 -17.40
C PRO A 27 -25.69 9.53 -17.06
N VAL A 28 -25.30 9.73 -15.80
CA VAL A 28 -24.09 9.11 -15.26
C VAL A 28 -24.40 7.63 -15.25
N GLU A 29 -24.01 6.93 -16.31
CA GLU A 29 -23.76 5.51 -16.21
C GLU A 29 -22.70 5.37 -15.12
N THR A 30 -23.15 4.98 -13.92
CA THR A 30 -22.28 4.47 -12.88
C THR A 30 -21.72 3.15 -13.39
N THR A 31 -20.79 3.22 -14.33
CA THR A 31 -19.83 2.15 -14.54
C THR A 31 -18.95 2.22 -13.30
N THR A 32 -19.26 1.37 -12.32
CA THR A 32 -18.36 0.98 -11.25
C THR A 32 -17.12 0.39 -11.93
N SER A 33 -16.21 1.27 -12.34
CA SER A 33 -14.87 0.89 -12.70
C SER A 33 -14.23 0.45 -11.40
N THR A 34 -14.32 -0.85 -11.13
CA THR A 34 -13.34 -1.57 -10.34
C THR A 34 -12.00 -1.47 -11.07
N ASN A 35 -11.42 -0.28 -11.10
CA ASN A 35 -10.01 -0.11 -11.34
C ASN A 35 -9.34 -0.71 -10.11
N SER A 36 -9.08 -2.01 -10.19
CA SER A 36 -8.12 -2.69 -9.35
C SER A 36 -6.86 -1.84 -9.41
N TYR A 37 -6.53 -1.15 -8.33
CA TYR A 37 -5.27 -0.46 -8.21
C TYR A 37 -4.20 -1.55 -8.26
N HIS A 38 -3.63 -1.74 -9.45
CA HIS A 38 -2.46 -2.55 -9.65
C HIS A 38 -1.31 -1.55 -9.69
N PRO A 39 -0.68 -1.20 -8.55
CA PRO A 39 0.60 -0.55 -8.66
C PRO A 39 1.50 -1.57 -9.37
N SER A 40 2.18 -1.11 -10.40
CA SER A 40 3.33 -1.80 -11.01
C SER A 40 4.50 -1.79 -10.03
N SER A 41 4.24 -2.22 -8.79
CA SER A 41 5.24 -2.48 -7.78
C SER A 41 5.93 -3.79 -8.14
N PRO A 42 7.27 -3.85 -8.03
CA PRO A 42 8.01 -5.05 -8.36
C PRO A 42 7.55 -6.23 -7.51
N THR A 43 7.38 -7.38 -8.16
CA THR A 43 7.22 -8.68 -7.51
C THR A 43 8.58 -9.36 -7.42
N PHE A 44 8.76 -10.14 -6.35
CA PHE A 44 9.97 -10.90 -6.11
C PHE A 44 9.58 -12.35 -5.81
N PRO A 45 10.39 -13.36 -6.16
CA PRO A 45 10.12 -14.73 -5.71
C PRO A 45 10.15 -14.81 -4.18
N VAL A 46 9.38 -15.71 -3.56
CA VAL A 46 9.49 -15.89 -2.11
C VAL A 46 10.90 -16.35 -1.70
N PRO A 47 11.51 -15.77 -0.66
CA PRO A 47 12.80 -16.25 -0.16
C PRO A 47 12.66 -17.64 0.46
N SER A 48 13.70 -18.46 0.35
CA SER A 48 13.80 -19.70 1.12
C SER A 48 13.98 -19.35 2.61
N LEU A 49 12.89 -19.40 3.38
CA LEU A 49 12.96 -19.24 4.82
C LEU A 49 13.27 -20.59 5.49
N PRO A 50 14.05 -20.61 6.59
CA PRO A 50 14.13 -21.79 7.45
C PRO A 50 12.72 -22.21 7.86
N TYR A 51 12.43 -23.51 7.77
CA TYR A 51 11.08 -24.07 7.97
C TYR A 51 10.46 -23.71 9.34
N GLU A 52 11.28 -23.38 10.33
CA GLU A 52 10.86 -22.98 11.69
C GLU A 52 10.30 -21.56 11.77
N MET A 53 10.55 -20.70 10.78
CA MET A 53 10.08 -19.30 10.79
C MET A 53 8.65 -19.13 10.25
N ILE A 54 7.98 -20.24 9.90
CA ILE A 54 6.84 -20.25 8.98
C ILE A 54 5.50 -19.81 9.60
N ILE A 55 5.33 -19.76 10.92
CA ILE A 55 4.00 -19.50 11.53
C ILE A 55 4.08 -18.71 12.85
N GLU A 56 5.16 -17.97 13.10
CA GLU A 56 5.27 -17.21 14.35
C GLU A 56 4.62 -15.81 14.21
N LYS A 57 3.66 -15.50 15.11
CA LYS A 57 3.06 -14.16 15.25
C LYS A 57 3.96 -13.19 16.03
N ALA A 58 5.19 -13.60 16.35
CA ALA A 58 6.24 -12.76 16.89
C ALA A 58 7.19 -12.36 15.74
N PRO A 59 7.65 -11.09 15.67
CA PRO A 59 8.66 -10.72 14.71
C PRO A 59 9.96 -11.51 14.89
N ALA A 60 10.51 -12.04 13.81
CA ALA A 60 11.88 -12.52 13.75
C ALA A 60 12.76 -11.43 13.11
N CYS A 61 13.82 -11.03 13.80
CA CYS A 61 14.73 -9.97 13.35
C CYS A 61 15.88 -10.62 12.56
N VAL A 62 15.74 -10.62 11.23
CA VAL A 62 16.63 -11.37 10.32
C VAL A 62 17.39 -10.43 9.38
N TYR A 63 18.65 -10.16 9.72
CA TYR A 63 19.48 -9.18 9.01
C TYR A 63 19.74 -9.50 7.53
N SER A 64 19.62 -10.77 7.14
CA SER A 64 19.90 -11.21 5.76
C SER A 64 18.94 -10.62 4.73
N HIS A 65 17.78 -10.10 5.14
CA HIS A 65 16.85 -9.40 4.24
C HIS A 65 17.27 -7.96 3.92
N GLY A 66 18.34 -7.46 4.55
CA GLY A 66 18.83 -6.09 4.38
C GLY A 66 18.25 -5.14 5.43
N ILE A 67 18.99 -4.07 5.68
CA ILE A 67 18.65 -3.08 6.70
C ILE A 67 17.73 -2.01 6.10
N ALA A 68 16.57 -1.78 6.74
CA ALA A 68 15.65 -0.71 6.37
C ALA A 68 15.94 0.55 7.21
N TYR A 69 15.94 1.72 6.58
CA TYR A 69 16.02 3.00 7.29
C TYR A 69 14.70 3.31 8.03
N MET A 70 14.81 3.79 9.27
CA MET A 70 13.68 4.02 10.17
C MET A 70 12.69 5.06 9.62
N ASP A 71 13.19 6.18 9.08
CA ASP A 71 12.34 7.25 8.55
C ASP A 71 11.54 6.77 7.33
N ALA A 72 12.20 6.10 6.39
CA ALA A 72 11.55 5.52 5.22
C ALA A 72 10.57 4.39 5.60
N THR A 73 10.89 3.58 6.62
CA THR A 73 9.93 2.59 7.15
C THR A 73 8.70 3.25 7.74
N THR A 74 8.88 4.33 8.51
CA THR A 74 7.77 5.09 9.10
C THR A 74 6.87 5.68 8.01
N GLU A 75 7.46 6.28 6.97
CA GLU A 75 6.72 6.80 5.82
C GLU A 75 5.95 5.69 5.08
N ASN A 76 6.55 4.50 4.92
CA ASN A 76 5.90 3.36 4.30
C ASN A 76 4.73 2.80 5.12
N ILE A 77 4.83 2.80 6.46
CA ILE A 77 3.72 2.43 7.34
C ILE A 77 2.59 3.46 7.25
N ASP A 78 2.92 4.75 7.25
CA ASP A 78 1.95 5.83 7.07
C ASP A 78 1.25 5.75 5.70
N HIS A 79 1.98 5.41 4.64
CA HIS A 79 1.40 5.14 3.33
C HIS A 79 0.37 4.00 3.38
N LEU A 80 0.71 2.84 3.98
CA LEU A 80 -0.22 1.72 4.16
C LEU A 80 -1.49 2.13 4.92
N SER A 81 -1.34 2.99 5.93
CA SER A 81 -2.47 3.52 6.69
C SER A 81 -3.36 4.43 5.84
N LYS A 82 -2.79 5.23 4.92
CA LYS A 82 -3.54 6.11 4.01
C LYS A 82 -4.32 5.33 2.96
N VAL A 83 -3.80 4.18 2.54
CA VAL A 83 -4.46 3.30 1.56
C VAL A 83 -5.16 2.11 2.24
N SER A 84 -5.61 2.27 3.48
CA SER A 84 -6.08 1.17 4.33
C SER A 84 -7.23 0.34 3.75
N GLU A 85 -8.12 0.99 2.99
CA GLU A 85 -9.30 0.36 2.35
C GLU A 85 -8.96 -0.31 1.01
N THR A 86 -7.74 -0.12 0.51
CA THR A 86 -7.30 -0.78 -0.72
C THR A 86 -6.89 -2.22 -0.45
N SER A 87 -7.08 -3.07 -1.46
CA SER A 87 -6.68 -4.47 -1.40
C SER A 87 -5.21 -4.60 -1.77
N CYS A 88 -4.41 -5.06 -0.81
CA CYS A 88 -3.05 -5.52 -0.99
C CYS A 88 -3.09 -6.97 -1.48
N ASN A 89 -2.54 -7.19 -2.67
CA ASN A 89 -2.58 -8.48 -3.34
C ASN A 89 -1.18 -9.03 -3.58
N VAL A 90 -1.05 -10.36 -3.50
CA VAL A 90 0.17 -11.04 -3.89
C VAL A 90 -0.16 -12.42 -4.47
N ASP A 91 0.38 -12.71 -5.65
CA ASP A 91 0.20 -14.00 -6.30
C ASP A 91 0.97 -15.11 -5.57
N ALA A 92 0.55 -16.36 -5.79
CA ALA A 92 1.18 -17.54 -5.19
C ALA A 92 2.70 -17.57 -5.48
N GLY A 93 3.51 -17.94 -4.48
CA GLY A 93 4.96 -18.06 -4.60
C GLY A 93 5.72 -16.74 -4.80
N ASN A 94 5.07 -15.59 -4.59
CA ASN A 94 5.69 -14.28 -4.78
C ASN A 94 5.62 -13.43 -3.51
N CYS A 95 6.44 -12.38 -3.51
CA CYS A 95 6.37 -11.24 -2.61
C CYS A 95 6.03 -9.99 -3.42
N HIS A 96 5.18 -9.12 -2.88
CA HIS A 96 4.84 -7.83 -3.48
C HIS A 96 5.31 -6.69 -2.59
N ARG A 97 6.00 -5.70 -3.16
CA ARG A 97 6.43 -4.50 -2.43
C ARG A 97 5.27 -3.52 -2.29
N LEU A 98 4.86 -3.29 -1.05
CA LEU A 98 3.75 -2.39 -0.70
C LEU A 98 4.20 -0.96 -0.37
N SER A 99 5.49 -0.68 -0.49
CA SER A 99 6.13 0.56 -0.07
C SER A 99 6.15 1.65 -1.13
N TYR A 100 6.04 2.89 -0.66
CA TYR A 100 6.10 4.12 -1.42
C TYR A 100 7.50 4.76 -1.41
N ALA A 101 8.13 4.88 -0.24
CA ALA A 101 9.44 5.48 -0.05
C ALA A 101 10.58 4.51 -0.41
N ASN A 102 11.69 5.01 -0.96
CA ASN A 102 12.90 4.23 -1.26
C ASN A 102 13.72 3.96 0.01
N LEU A 103 14.83 3.19 -0.08
CA LEU A 103 15.72 2.80 1.04
C LEU A 103 15.14 1.80 2.06
N SER A 104 13.82 1.68 2.14
CA SER A 104 13.11 0.67 2.93
C SER A 104 11.98 0.05 2.11
N GLY A 105 11.57 -1.15 2.48
CA GLY A 105 10.46 -1.86 1.85
C GLY A 105 9.67 -2.68 2.86
N ILE A 106 8.35 -2.69 2.68
CA ILE A 106 7.38 -3.56 3.32
C ILE A 106 6.91 -4.50 2.21
N PHE A 107 7.15 -5.79 2.39
CA PHE A 107 6.86 -6.81 1.39
C PHE A 107 5.84 -7.80 1.96
N LEU A 108 4.75 -8.01 1.23
CA LEU A 108 3.79 -9.07 1.53
C LEU A 108 4.18 -10.31 0.72
N CYS A 109 4.53 -11.39 1.42
CA CYS A 109 5.05 -12.63 0.85
C CYS A 109 4.07 -13.80 1.00
N ASN A 110 3.83 -14.48 -0.12
CA ASN A 110 2.87 -15.55 -0.25
C ASN A 110 3.56 -16.89 -0.53
N TYR A 111 3.55 -17.75 0.48
CA TYR A 111 4.08 -19.11 0.38
C TYR A 111 2.99 -20.13 0.03
N SER A 112 1.73 -19.71 -0.06
CA SER A 112 0.60 -20.55 -0.44
C SER A 112 0.53 -20.75 -1.96
N LEU A 113 -0.30 -21.71 -2.37
CA LEU A 113 -0.66 -21.97 -3.76
C LEU A 113 -1.79 -21.05 -4.26
N GLU A 114 -2.43 -20.31 -3.37
CA GLU A 114 -3.53 -19.41 -3.68
C GLU A 114 -3.09 -17.95 -3.59
N ARG A 115 -3.67 -17.08 -4.41
CA ARG A 115 -3.45 -15.63 -4.32
C ARG A 115 -3.99 -15.12 -2.99
N ILE A 116 -3.22 -14.26 -2.32
CA ILE A 116 -3.69 -13.52 -1.16
C ILE A 116 -4.28 -12.20 -1.62
N SER A 117 -5.43 -11.87 -1.06
CA SER A 117 -6.04 -10.56 -1.11
C SER A 117 -6.39 -10.14 0.32
N THR A 118 -5.88 -9.01 0.78
CA THR A 118 -6.14 -8.50 2.13
C THR A 118 -6.20 -6.98 2.14
N ASN A 119 -6.91 -6.38 3.10
CA ASN A 119 -6.91 -4.93 3.23
C ASN A 119 -5.52 -4.46 3.67
N CYS A 120 -4.96 -3.47 2.99
CA CYS A 120 -3.64 -2.93 3.33
C CYS A 120 -3.59 -2.40 4.78
N GLY A 121 -4.70 -1.88 5.29
CA GLY A 121 -4.81 -1.43 6.68
C GLY A 121 -4.60 -2.56 7.70
N SER A 122 -4.88 -3.82 7.35
CA SER A 122 -4.65 -4.97 8.23
C SER A 122 -3.17 -5.28 8.43
N LEU A 123 -2.30 -4.77 7.53
CA LEU A 123 -0.86 -4.97 7.56
C LEU A 123 -0.13 -3.92 8.42
N VAL A 124 -0.77 -2.78 8.69
CA VAL A 124 -0.19 -1.68 9.50
C VAL A 124 0.22 -2.18 10.89
N PRO A 125 -0.63 -2.88 11.68
CA PRO A 125 -0.23 -3.36 13.00
C PRO A 125 0.96 -4.33 12.95
N LEU A 126 1.05 -5.14 11.90
CA LEU A 126 2.14 -6.11 11.71
C LEU A 126 3.46 -5.38 11.39
N ALA A 127 3.44 -4.42 10.45
CA ALA A 127 4.61 -3.63 10.10
C ALA A 127 5.12 -2.80 11.29
N THR A 128 4.21 -2.17 12.02
CA THR A 128 4.55 -1.43 13.25
C THR A 128 5.17 -2.34 14.31
N LYS A 129 4.67 -3.57 14.45
CA LYS A 129 5.24 -4.53 15.40
C LYS A 129 6.66 -4.96 15.02
N VAL A 130 6.93 -5.18 13.73
CA VAL A 130 8.30 -5.44 13.24
C VAL A 130 9.19 -4.23 13.50
N GLN A 131 8.73 -3.02 13.16
CA GLN A 131 9.46 -1.79 13.40
C GLN A 131 9.87 -1.64 14.86
N GLN A 132 8.95 -1.85 15.81
CA GLN A 132 9.21 -1.70 17.24
C GLN A 132 10.11 -2.81 17.80
N THR A 133 9.95 -4.04 17.32
CA THR A 133 10.65 -5.21 17.89
C THR A 133 12.06 -5.35 17.35
N CYS A 134 12.25 -5.05 16.06
CA CYS A 134 13.50 -5.27 15.35
C CYS A 134 14.25 -3.96 15.02
N GLN A 135 13.92 -2.90 15.75
CA GLN A 135 14.65 -1.64 15.72
C GLN A 135 16.08 -1.81 16.22
N ILE A 136 17.02 -1.20 15.52
CA ILE A 136 18.40 -1.00 15.98
C ILE A 136 18.66 0.49 16.06
N ASP A 137 18.95 0.94 17.27
CA ASP A 137 19.07 2.35 17.61
C ASP A 137 17.90 3.15 17.03
N ASN A 138 18.10 4.41 16.65
CA ASN A 138 17.03 5.23 16.09
C ASN A 138 17.01 5.24 14.56
N PHE A 139 17.83 4.41 13.91
CA PHE A 139 18.13 4.57 12.49
C PHE A 139 17.62 3.43 11.62
N TYR A 140 17.47 2.24 12.17
CA TYR A 140 17.27 1.05 11.35
C TYR A 140 16.24 0.07 11.92
N THR A 141 15.63 -0.71 11.02
CA THR A 141 14.72 -1.80 11.34
C THR A 141 14.75 -2.86 10.24
N PHE A 142 14.49 -4.12 10.57
CA PHE A 142 14.40 -5.22 9.60
C PHE A 142 13.74 -6.42 10.27
N GLY A 143 12.96 -7.21 9.55
CA GLY A 143 12.41 -8.42 10.13
C GLY A 143 11.19 -8.92 9.40
N ILE A 144 10.67 -10.03 9.90
CA ILE A 144 9.57 -10.77 9.30
C ILE A 144 8.58 -11.13 10.39
N ILE A 145 7.29 -11.10 10.06
CA ILE A 145 6.22 -11.53 10.95
C ILE A 145 5.17 -12.32 10.16
N GLY A 146 4.65 -13.39 10.77
CA GLY A 146 3.52 -14.15 10.26
C GLY A 146 2.19 -13.40 10.42
N GLY A 147 1.36 -13.48 9.39
CA GLY A 147 -0.02 -13.00 9.38
C GLY A 147 -0.92 -13.98 8.66
N SER A 148 -2.23 -13.74 8.73
CA SER A 148 -3.24 -14.58 8.09
C SER A 148 -4.32 -13.70 7.48
N SER A 149 -4.74 -14.00 6.25
CA SER A 149 -5.89 -13.37 5.61
C SER A 149 -7.00 -14.39 5.42
N GLN A 150 -8.25 -13.96 5.43
CA GLN A 150 -9.34 -14.83 5.01
C GLN A 150 -9.48 -14.81 3.49
N ASN A 151 -9.50 -15.99 2.89
CA ASN A 151 -9.87 -16.18 1.50
C ASN A 151 -11.10 -17.08 1.46
N ALA A 152 -12.26 -16.51 1.13
CA ALA A 152 -13.55 -17.19 1.21
C ALA A 152 -13.79 -17.84 2.60
N SER A 153 -13.77 -19.18 2.68
CA SER A 153 -14.00 -19.94 3.92
C SER A 153 -12.72 -20.36 4.65
N ASP A 154 -11.55 -20.16 4.04
CA ASP A 154 -10.27 -20.62 4.57
C ASP A 154 -9.38 -19.45 5.00
N SER A 155 -8.46 -19.73 5.94
CA SER A 155 -7.40 -18.80 6.35
C SER A 155 -6.13 -19.14 5.59
N ILE A 156 -5.56 -18.14 4.92
CA ILE A 156 -4.28 -18.26 4.22
C ILE A 156 -3.22 -17.49 4.98
N ASP A 157 -2.15 -18.18 5.34
CA ASP A 157 -1.00 -17.58 6.02
C ASP A 157 -0.08 -16.85 5.04
N PHE A 158 0.53 -15.79 5.54
CA PHE A 158 1.46 -14.95 4.80
C PHE A 158 2.57 -14.43 5.72
N HIS A 159 3.62 -13.91 5.11
CA HIS A 159 4.65 -13.17 5.82
C HIS A 159 4.66 -11.71 5.41
N LEU A 160 4.82 -10.82 6.39
CA LEU A 160 5.12 -9.43 6.16
C LEU A 160 6.59 -9.18 6.52
N VAL A 161 7.36 -8.68 5.55
CA VAL A 161 8.80 -8.41 5.71
C VAL A 161 9.03 -6.91 5.69
N VAL A 162 9.76 -6.39 6.67
CA VAL A 162 10.36 -5.06 6.64
C VAL A 162 11.85 -5.24 6.34
N ALA A 163 12.32 -4.64 5.26
CA ALA A 163 13.68 -4.82 4.76
C ALA A 163 14.18 -3.53 4.08
N GLY A 164 15.41 -3.55 3.58
CA GLY A 164 15.94 -2.46 2.75
C GLY A 164 15.13 -2.21 1.47
N GLU A 165 15.64 -1.34 0.59
CA GLU A 165 14.96 -0.96 -0.67
C GLU A 165 14.52 -2.18 -1.50
N SER A 166 15.39 -3.18 -1.58
CA SER A 166 15.11 -4.50 -2.10
C SER A 166 15.35 -5.54 -1.00
N MET A 167 14.60 -6.65 -1.06
CA MET A 167 14.97 -7.83 -0.27
C MET A 167 16.26 -8.38 -0.88
N GLY A 168 17.36 -8.25 -0.14
CA GLY A 168 18.62 -8.89 -0.52
C GLY A 168 18.44 -10.40 -0.47
N TYR A 169 18.60 -11.07 -1.61
CA TYR A 169 18.70 -12.52 -1.62
C TYR A 169 20.17 -12.90 -1.44
N PRO A 170 20.52 -13.81 -0.52
CA PRO A 170 21.62 -14.69 -0.81
C PRO A 170 21.18 -15.53 -2.02
N ILE A 171 21.81 -15.27 -3.17
CA ILE A 171 21.82 -16.24 -4.26
C ILE A 171 22.70 -17.37 -3.72
N GLU A 172 22.09 -18.43 -3.18
CA GLU A 172 22.79 -19.71 -2.99
C GLU A 172 22.85 -20.47 -4.32
#